data_AF-C0CV85-F1
#
_entry.id   AF-C0CV85-F1
#
_cell.length_a   1.000
_cell.length_b   1.000
_cell.length_c   1.000
_cell.angle_alpha   90.00
_cell.angle_beta   90.00
_cell.angle_gamma   90.00
#
_symmetry.space_group_name_H-M   'P 1'
#
loop_
_entity.id
_entity.type
_entity.pdbx_description
1 polymer ?
#
loop_
_entity_poly.entity_id
_entity_poly.type
_entity_poly.pdbx_seq_one_letter_code
_entity_poly.pdbx_strand_id
1 'polypeptide(L)' 'MESERGDRVYSAKIYYTSNFRTHAETVDNIISWVCDENGGVTITFGDQKNPMIIKRHKTDIEDVHIFKVNPAIF' A
#
# COMPACT_ATOMS: atom_id res chain seq x y z
N MET A 1 -13.38 -23.72 -14.86
CA MET A 1 -12.32 -22.72 -14.66
C MET A 1 -12.08 -22.63 -13.17
N GLU A 2 -11.06 -23.33 -12.72
CA GLU A 2 -10.73 -23.45 -11.31
C GLU A 2 -10.21 -22.10 -10.78
N SER A 3 -10.75 -21.71 -9.64
CA SER A 3 -10.49 -20.43 -8.99
C SER A 3 -9.07 -20.44 -8.42
N GLU A 4 -8.06 -20.07 -9.21
CA GLU A 4 -6.70 -19.78 -8.73
C GLU A 4 -6.64 -18.45 -7.95
N ARG A 5 -7.63 -18.19 -7.09
CA ARG A 5 -7.54 -17.14 -6.08
C ARG A 5 -6.83 -17.70 -4.85
N GLY A 6 -5.56 -18.03 -5.01
CA GLY A 6 -4.66 -17.80 -3.88
C GLY A 6 -4.72 -16.30 -3.62
N ASP A 7 -5.42 -15.88 -2.56
CA ASP A 7 -5.64 -14.48 -2.22
C ASP A 7 -4.30 -13.74 -2.28
N ARG A 8 -4.13 -12.94 -3.33
CA ARG A 8 -2.90 -12.20 -3.53
C ARG A 8 -2.92 -11.07 -2.53
N VAL A 9 -2.22 -11.25 -1.42
CA VAL A 9 -2.01 -10.20 -0.42
C VAL A 9 -0.93 -9.27 -0.98
N TYR A 10 -1.17 -7.96 -0.93
CA TYR A 10 -0.17 -6.95 -1.28
C TYR A 10 0.21 -6.18 -0.03
N SER A 11 1.46 -5.74 0.02
CA SER A 11 1.95 -4.80 1.02
C SER A 11 2.68 -3.65 0.32
N ALA A 12 2.79 -2.52 1.01
CA ALA A 12 3.55 -1.37 0.54
C ALA A 12 4.53 -0.90 1.61
N LYS A 13 5.66 -0.39 1.14
CA LYS A 13 6.55 0.43 1.95
C LYS A 13 6.58 1.84 1.35
N ILE A 14 6.16 2.80 2.15
CA ILE A 14 6.10 4.22 1.79
C ILE A 14 7.28 4.90 2.44
N TYR A 15 8.09 5.61 1.67
CA TYR A 15 9.23 6.39 2.14
C TYR A 15 8.88 7.87 2.10
N TYR A 16 9.07 8.54 3.23
CA TYR A 16 8.72 9.95 3.39
C TYR A 16 9.90 10.85 3.09
N THR A 17 9.61 12.09 2.73
CA THR A 17 10.63 13.13 2.64
C THR A 17 11.24 13.40 4.01
N SER A 18 12.51 13.84 4.02
CA SER A 18 13.26 14.19 5.23
C SER A 18 12.59 15.21 6.18
N ASN A 19 11.53 15.88 5.74
CA ASN A 19 10.73 16.80 6.55
C ASN A 19 9.82 16.08 7.58
N PHE A 20 9.62 14.77 7.45
CA PHE A 20 8.80 13.96 8.35
C PHE A 20 9.64 13.25 9.41
N ARG A 21 9.14 13.18 10.65
CA ARG A 21 9.78 12.39 11.72
C ARG A 21 9.80 10.89 11.41
N THR A 22 8.78 10.42 10.72
CA THR A 22 8.65 9.03 10.27
C THR A 22 9.29 8.90 8.90
N HIS A 23 10.36 8.10 8.80
CA HIS A 23 11.11 7.94 7.54
C HIS A 23 10.44 6.93 6.60
N ALA A 24 9.73 5.94 7.14
CA ALA A 24 8.97 4.98 6.35
C ALA A 24 7.75 4.45 7.10
N GLU A 25 6.71 4.08 6.36
CA GLU A 25 5.50 3.38 6.84
C GLU A 25 5.34 2.09 6.04
N THR A 26 4.92 1.01 6.72
CA THR A 26 4.54 -0.25 6.07
C THR A 26 3.02 -0.38 6.14
N VAL A 27 2.41 -0.76 5.02
CA VAL A 27 0.96 -0.98 4.89
C VAL A 27 0.75 -2.39 4.37
N ASP A 28 0.13 -3.23 5.19
CA ASP A 28 -0.16 -4.61 4.84
C ASP A 28 -1.63 -4.80 4.44
N ASN A 29 -1.93 -5.94 3.83
CA ASN A 29 -3.29 -6.32 3.41
C ASN A 29 -3.92 -5.28 2.48
N ILE A 30 -3.15 -4.81 1.50
CA ILE A 30 -3.65 -3.86 0.50
C ILE A 30 -4.69 -4.53 -0.38
N ILE A 31 -5.84 -3.87 -0.47
CA ILE A 31 -6.98 -4.26 -1.31
C ILE A 31 -6.85 -3.57 -2.68
N SER A 32 -6.51 -2.28 -2.69
CA SER A 32 -6.31 -1.49 -3.91
C SER A 32 -5.44 -0.27 -3.67
N TRP A 33 -4.86 0.29 -4.73
CA TRP A 33 -4.12 1.55 -4.70
C TRP A 33 -4.37 2.35 -5.98
N VAL A 34 -4.28 3.67 -5.88
CA VAL A 34 -4.36 4.61 -7.01
C VAL A 34 -3.27 5.65 -6.85
N CYS A 35 -2.51 5.88 -7.93
CA CYS A 35 -1.60 7.01 -8.01
C CYS A 35 -2.32 8.17 -8.71
N ASP A 36 -2.26 9.36 -8.13
CA ASP A 36 -2.79 10.56 -8.78
C ASP A 36 -1.82 11.12 -9.81
N GLU A 37 -2.30 12.03 -10.66
CA GLU A 37 -1.52 12.66 -11.73
C GLU A 37 -0.33 13.48 -11.22
N ASN A 38 -0.34 13.86 -9.94
CA ASN A 38 0.72 14.62 -9.29
C ASN A 38 1.72 13.70 -8.56
N GLY A 39 1.56 12.38 -8.64
CA GLY A 39 2.42 11.39 -8.01
C GLY A 39 2.13 11.11 -6.53
N GLY A 40 0.99 11.56 -6.01
CA GLY A 40 0.46 11.12 -4.72
C GLY A 40 -0.11 9.71 -4.80
N VAL A 41 -0.29 9.06 -3.65
CA VAL A 41 -0.85 7.71 -3.56
C VAL A 41 -2.02 7.67 -2.59
N THR A 42 -3.09 6.97 -2.99
CA THR A 42 -4.17 6.53 -2.10
C THR A 42 -4.14 5.01 -2.01
N ILE A 43 -4.04 4.48 -0.79
CA ILE A 43 -4.02 3.03 -0.55
C ILE A 43 -5.23 2.65 0.31
N THR A 44 -5.98 1.66 -0.16
CA THR A 44 -7.08 1.01 0.57
C THR A 44 -6.61 -0.35 1.06
N PHE A 45 -6.73 -0.62 2.36
CA PHE A 45 -6.11 -1.78 2.99
C PHE A 45 -6.90 -2.30 4.21
N GLY A 46 -6.57 -3.48 4.69
CA GLY A 46 -7.19 -4.12 5.85
C GLY A 46 -8.33 -5.07 5.48
N ASP A 47 -9.41 -5.04 6.26
CA ASP A 47 -10.56 -5.91 6.09
C ASP A 47 -11.45 -5.45 4.91
N GLN A 48 -11.89 -6.37 4.05
CA GLN A 48 -12.70 -6.02 2.87
C GLN A 48 -14.10 -5.47 3.21
N LYS A 49 -14.67 -5.83 4.37
CA LYS A 49 -15.97 -5.33 4.83
C LYS A 49 -15.82 -3.96 5.50
N ASN A 50 -14.68 -3.70 6.13
CA ASN A 50 -14.36 -2.44 6.80
C ASN A 50 -12.95 -1.94 6.42
N PRO A 51 -12.76 -1.47 5.17
CA PRO A 51 -11.44 -1.08 4.70
C PRO A 51 -10.98 0.25 5.31
N MET A 52 -9.67 0.36 5.52
CA MET A 52 -9.00 1.61 5.90
C MET A 52 -8.38 2.27 4.67
N ILE A 53 -8.22 3.59 4.72
CA ILE A 53 -7.67 4.39 3.63
C ILE A 53 -6.56 5.29 4.17
N ILE A 54 -5.40 5.26 3.52
CA ILE A 54 -4.40 6.31 3.66
C ILE A 54 -4.25 7.09 2.35
N LYS A 55 -3.98 8.39 2.47
CA LYS A 55 -3.66 9.28 1.36
C LYS A 55 -2.36 10.00 1.67
N ARG A 56 -1.45 10.06 0.70
CA ARG A 56 -0.16 10.75 0.80
C ARG A 56 0.09 11.59 -0.45
N HIS A 57 0.46 12.86 -0.25
CA HIS A 57 0.79 13.77 -1.35
C HIS A 57 2.22 13.55 -1.80
N LYS A 58 2.53 13.82 -3.08
CA LYS A 58 3.87 13.66 -3.63
C LYS A 58 4.94 14.46 -2.88
N THR A 59 4.59 15.60 -2.31
CA THR A 59 5.49 16.43 -1.48
C THR A 59 5.90 15.74 -0.18
N ASP A 60 5.10 14.79 0.28
CA ASP A 60 5.31 14.09 1.54
C ASP A 60 6.10 12.80 1.34
N ILE A 61 6.10 12.25 0.11
CA ILE A 61 6.68 10.94 -0.21
C ILE A 61 7.82 11.01 -1.22
N GLU A 62 8.92 10.37 -0.88
CA GLU A 62 10.05 10.17 -1.79
C GLU A 62 9.73 9.04 -2.76
N ASP A 63 9.30 7.89 -2.23
CA ASP A 63 9.05 6.67 -3.00
C ASP A 63 7.96 5.79 -2.36
N VAL A 64 7.33 4.94 -3.17
CA VAL A 64 6.33 3.95 -2.73
C VAL A 64 6.60 2.64 -3.44
N HIS A 65 6.95 1.61 -2.67
CA HIS A 65 7.18 0.28 -3.20
C HIS A 65 6.01 -0.64 -2.83
N ILE A 66 5.20 -1.02 -3.81
CA ILE A 66 4.09 -1.98 -3.65
C ILE A 66 4.54 -3.34 -4.17
N PHE A 67 4.44 -4.37 -3.35
CA PHE A 67 4.91 -5.71 -3.68
C PHE A 67 3.87 -6.77 -3.31
N LYS A 68 3.83 -7.82 -4.12
CA LYS A 68 2.98 -8.98 -3.86
C LYS A 68 3.61 -9.83 -2.77
N VAL A 69 2.81 -10.25 -1.83
CA VAL A 69 3.19 -11.09 -0.69
C VAL A 69 2.66 -12.50 -0.91
N ASN A 70 3.47 -13.50 -0.56
CA ASN A 70 3.01 -14.88 -0.53
C ASN A 70 2.41 -15.16 0.87
N PRO A 71 1.09 -15.36 1.00
CA PRO A 71 0.46 -15.62 2.30
C PRO A 71 0.94 -16.92 2.95
N ALA A 72 1.58 -17.83 2.21
CA ALA A 72 2.09 -19.09 2.74
C ALA A 72 3.44 -18.98 3.49
N ILE A 73 4.01 -17.78 3.65
CA ILE A 73 5.34 -17.56 4.28
C ILE A 73 5.22 -16.84 5.65
N PHE A 74 4.02 -16.75 6.24
CA PHE A 74 3.82 -16.23 7.61
C PHE A 74 3.38 -17.32 8.59
#